data_AF-A0A1L9AXK2-F1
#
_entry.id   AF-A0A1L9AXK2-F1
#
_cell.length_a   1.000
_cell.length_b   1.000
_cell.length_c   1.000
_cell.angle_alpha   90.00
_cell.angle_beta   90.00
_cell.angle_gamma   90.00
#
_symmetry.space_group_name_H-M   'P 1'
#
loop_
_entity.id
_entity.type
_entity.pdbx_description
1 polymer ?
#
loop_
_entity_poly.entity_id
_entity_poly.type
_entity_poly.pdbx_seq_one_letter_code
_entity_poly.pdbx_strand_id
1 'polypeptide(L)'
;MKTLSLVSMAVLAACGGGVETSHEETAAQVGQGLVELSESSITSALQSTLNTGNAKYRWTEGYLRRFDFSGSATIAQADAAVLALQEYEAYGYFGSTQAISYADWKNTLYSEFQPLHSQILSTYSNGTETVQVVTHYYEQLVAAGSTGWFRLTVILFPQSRKVIVFEQTGYEV
;
A
#
# COMPACT_ATOMS: atom_id res chain seq x y z
N MET A 1 34.38 41.86 18.28
CA MET A 1 32.91 41.75 18.41
C MET A 1 32.62 40.51 19.25
N LYS A 2 31.90 40.75 20.34
CA LYS A 2 31.30 39.86 21.38
C LYS A 2 31.46 38.33 21.31
N THR A 3 32.00 37.81 22.41
CA THR A 3 31.85 36.48 23.03
C THR A 3 30.47 36.30 23.69
N LEU A 4 29.94 35.06 23.72
CA LEU A 4 28.94 34.45 24.65
C LEU A 4 28.65 33.04 24.09
N SER A 5 29.06 31.87 24.61
CA SER A 5 29.08 31.23 25.94
C SER A 5 27.72 30.69 26.43
N LEU A 6 27.79 29.48 27.02
CA LEU A 6 26.86 28.80 27.96
C LEU A 6 25.68 28.03 27.32
N VAL A 7 25.23 26.83 27.74
CA VAL A 7 25.32 26.06 29.00
C VAL A 7 24.98 24.57 28.72
N SER A 8 25.66 23.66 29.44
CA SER A 8 25.22 22.27 29.66
C SER A 8 23.92 22.20 30.48
N MET A 9 22.94 21.41 30.06
CA MET A 9 21.92 20.88 30.98
C MET A 9 21.95 19.36 30.93
N ALA A 10 22.60 18.77 31.92
CA ALA A 10 22.16 17.51 32.49
C ALA A 10 21.15 17.80 33.63
N VAL A 11 20.71 16.73 34.31
CA VAL A 11 19.81 16.68 35.48
C VAL A 11 18.31 16.61 35.08
N LEU A 12 17.45 15.70 35.53
CA LEU A 12 17.36 14.83 36.72
C LEU A 12 16.86 13.42 36.37
N ALA A 13 17.44 12.40 37.03
CA ALA A 13 16.68 11.22 37.42
C ALA A 13 15.85 11.59 38.66
N ALA A 14 14.54 11.33 38.62
CA ALA A 14 13.66 11.35 39.78
C ALA A 14 12.84 10.06 39.79
N CYS A 15 13.05 9.25 40.82
CA CYS A 15 12.24 8.10 41.14
C CYS A 15 10.81 8.54 41.51
N GLY A 16 9.81 7.90 40.93
CA GLY A 16 8.41 8.07 41.33
C GLY A 16 7.55 7.08 40.57
N GLY A 17 7.08 6.04 41.26
CA GLY A 17 6.21 5.02 40.68
C GLY A 17 4.87 5.60 40.23
N GLY A 18 4.52 5.31 38.99
CA GLY A 18 3.20 5.48 38.41
C GLY A 18 3.19 4.62 37.15
N VAL A 19 2.29 3.64 37.10
CA VAL A 19 2.11 2.77 35.93
C VAL A 19 1.53 3.63 34.83
N GLU A 20 2.39 4.22 34.00
CA GLU A 20 2.01 4.74 32.71
C GLU A 20 1.82 3.54 31.80
N THR A 21 0.56 3.16 31.55
CA THR A 21 0.21 2.45 30.33
C THR A 21 0.43 3.43 29.18
N SER A 22 1.69 3.57 28.75
CA SER A 22 2.01 4.12 27.46
C SER A 22 1.41 3.16 26.43
N HIS A 23 0.32 3.61 25.81
CA HIS A 23 -0.08 3.15 24.50
C HIS A 23 1.18 3.31 23.62
N GLU A 24 1.91 2.22 23.38
CA GLU A 24 2.83 2.13 22.24
C GLU A 24 1.95 2.09 20.99
N GLU A 25 1.30 3.23 20.74
CA GLU A 25 0.75 3.55 19.44
C GLU A 25 1.93 3.59 18.49
N THR A 26 1.77 2.85 17.41
CA THR A 26 2.79 2.41 16.46
C THR A 26 3.41 3.59 15.70
N ALA A 27 4.19 4.43 16.38
CA ALA A 27 4.94 5.55 15.80
C ALA A 27 6.34 5.12 15.33
N ALA A 28 6.58 3.82 15.15
CA ALA A 28 7.85 3.27 14.73
C ALA A 28 7.84 2.93 13.24
N GLN A 29 7.88 3.94 12.35
CA GLN A 29 8.55 3.84 11.04
C GLN A 29 8.70 5.14 10.21
N VAL A 30 8.56 6.34 10.77
CA VAL A 30 8.71 7.61 10.01
C VAL A 30 10.19 8.01 9.77
N GLY A 31 11.12 7.06 9.85
CA GLY A 31 12.57 7.34 9.79
C GLY A 31 13.33 6.81 8.58
N GLN A 32 12.69 6.04 7.69
CA GLN A 32 13.30 5.50 6.49
C GLN A 32 12.61 6.18 5.31
N GLY A 33 13.34 6.99 4.53
CA GLY A 33 12.77 7.76 3.42
C GLY A 33 11.95 6.90 2.45
N LEU A 34 11.05 7.57 1.72
CA LEU A 34 10.23 6.94 0.68
C LEU A 34 11.12 6.26 -0.36
N VAL A 35 10.71 5.09 -0.83
CA VAL A 35 11.35 4.48 -2.00
C VAL A 35 10.96 5.29 -3.24
N GLU A 36 11.94 5.62 -4.08
CA GLU A 36 11.68 6.26 -5.37
C GLU A 36 11.08 5.23 -6.34
N LEU A 37 9.88 5.52 -6.83
CA LEU A 37 9.13 4.68 -7.75
C LEU A 37 9.20 5.25 -9.16
N SER A 38 9.56 4.40 -10.13
CA SER A 38 9.50 4.71 -11.55
C SER A 38 8.39 3.90 -12.20
N GLU A 39 7.35 4.56 -12.70
CA GLU A 39 6.25 3.87 -13.37
C GLU A 39 6.71 3.25 -14.69
N SER A 40 6.20 2.06 -14.97
CA SER A 40 6.39 1.38 -16.24
C SER A 40 5.11 0.68 -16.67
N SER A 41 4.97 0.43 -17.97
CA SER A 41 3.82 -0.27 -18.51
C SER A 41 3.69 -1.70 -17.98
N ILE A 42 2.46 -2.13 -17.71
CA ILE A 42 2.14 -3.54 -17.54
C ILE A 42 2.21 -4.27 -18.88
N THR A 43 2.32 -5.60 -18.85
CA THR A 43 2.35 -6.39 -20.08
C THR A 43 1.00 -6.35 -20.79
N SER A 44 0.99 -6.54 -22.12
CA SER A 44 -0.24 -6.62 -22.91
C SER A 44 -1.17 -7.74 -22.43
N ALA A 45 -0.59 -8.85 -21.96
CA ALA A 45 -1.35 -9.95 -21.38
C ALA A 45 -2.08 -9.54 -20.08
N LEU A 46 -1.42 -8.81 -19.18
CA LEU A 46 -2.06 -8.30 -17.96
C LEU A 46 -3.11 -7.24 -18.29
N GLN A 47 -2.82 -6.35 -19.24
CA GLN A 47 -3.79 -5.35 -19.70
C GLN A 47 -5.04 -6.01 -20.29
N SER A 48 -4.88 -7.07 -21.09
CA SER A 48 -6.00 -7.81 -21.67
C SER A 48 -6.87 -8.46 -20.58
N THR A 49 -6.25 -9.03 -19.55
CA THR A 49 -6.97 -9.63 -18.42
C THR A 49 -7.71 -8.57 -17.61
N LEU A 50 -7.07 -7.43 -17.33
CA LEU A 50 -7.71 -6.30 -16.65
C LEU A 50 -8.92 -5.80 -17.45
N ASN A 51 -8.77 -5.61 -18.75
CA ASN A 51 -9.85 -5.17 -19.63
C ASN A 51 -11.02 -6.17 -19.66
N THR A 52 -10.74 -7.46 -19.60
CA THR A 52 -11.76 -8.51 -19.52
C THR A 52 -12.54 -8.42 -18.20
N GLY A 53 -11.84 -8.15 -17.09
CA GLY A 53 -12.46 -7.93 -15.78
C GLY A 53 -13.36 -6.69 -15.78
N ASN A 54 -12.83 -5.55 -16.24
CA ASN A 54 -13.55 -4.27 -16.33
C ASN A 54 -14.79 -4.34 -17.25
N ALA A 55 -14.78 -5.22 -18.25
CA ALA A 55 -15.93 -5.41 -19.14
C ALA A 55 -17.05 -6.28 -18.54
N LYS A 56 -16.81 -6.95 -17.39
CA LYS A 56 -17.73 -7.94 -16.84
C LYS A 56 -18.98 -7.32 -16.22
N TYR A 57 -18.80 -6.28 -15.41
CA TYR A 57 -19.88 -5.60 -14.69
C TYR A 57 -19.70 -4.09 -14.80
N ARG A 58 -20.81 -3.36 -14.92
CA ARG A 58 -20.81 -1.90 -15.04
C ARG A 58 -20.57 -1.16 -13.72
N TRP A 59 -20.56 -1.88 -12.60
CA TRP A 59 -20.49 -1.34 -11.23
C TRP A 59 -19.21 -1.74 -10.51
N THR A 60 -18.24 -2.30 -11.23
CA THR A 60 -16.92 -2.63 -10.71
C THR A 60 -15.88 -2.11 -11.68
N GLU A 61 -14.82 -1.50 -11.15
CA GLU A 61 -13.68 -1.07 -11.95
C GLU A 61 -12.38 -1.56 -11.32
N GLY A 62 -11.35 -1.71 -12.14
CA GLY A 62 -10.03 -2.13 -11.73
C GLY A 62 -8.96 -1.34 -12.47
N TYR A 63 -7.91 -0.96 -11.75
CA TYR A 63 -6.75 -0.25 -12.26
C TYR A 63 -5.48 -0.98 -11.79
N LEU A 64 -4.59 -1.29 -12.72
CA LEU A 64 -3.35 -2.01 -12.43
C LEU A 64 -2.14 -1.21 -12.93
N ARG A 65 -1.21 -0.94 -12.02
CA ARG A 65 0.02 -0.21 -12.32
C ARG A 65 1.24 -0.98 -11.84
N ARG A 66 2.35 -0.73 -12.51
CA ARG A 66 3.66 -1.28 -12.16
C ARG A 66 4.63 -0.15 -11.93
N PHE A 67 5.35 -0.27 -10.82
CA PHE A 67 6.49 0.55 -10.52
C PHE A 67 7.73 -0.31 -10.38
N ASP A 68 8.84 0.31 -10.75
CA ASP A 68 10.20 -0.17 -10.62
C ASP A 68 10.91 0.67 -9.55
N PHE A 69 11.80 0.07 -8.77
CA PHE A 69 12.61 0.80 -7.79
C PHE A 69 14.08 0.35 -7.80
N SER A 70 14.96 1.18 -7.23
CA SER A 70 16.38 0.86 -7.08
C SER A 70 16.73 0.45 -5.64
N GLY A 71 17.75 -0.40 -5.49
CA GLY A 71 18.19 -0.86 -4.17
C GLY A 71 17.26 -1.88 -3.53
N SER A 72 16.94 -1.67 -2.24
CA SER A 72 16.08 -2.51 -1.42
C SER A 72 14.94 -1.68 -0.85
N ALA A 73 13.75 -2.26 -0.80
CA ALA A 73 12.59 -1.65 -0.16
C ALA A 73 11.90 -2.67 0.76
N THR A 74 11.32 -2.19 1.86
CA THR A 74 10.35 -2.94 2.66
C THR A 74 8.93 -2.67 2.14
N ILE A 75 7.97 -3.52 2.49
CA ILE A 75 6.56 -3.26 2.14
C ILE A 75 6.07 -1.92 2.70
N ALA A 76 6.51 -1.51 3.90
CA ALA A 76 6.12 -0.22 4.48
C ALA A 76 6.66 0.97 3.67
N GLN A 77 7.89 0.89 3.14
CA GLN A 77 8.43 1.95 2.28
C GLN A 77 7.71 2.01 0.93
N ALA A 78 7.45 0.84 0.33
CA ALA A 78 6.69 0.76 -0.91
C ALA A 78 5.27 1.29 -0.75
N ASP A 79 4.60 0.93 0.34
CA ASP A 79 3.26 1.39 0.68
C ASP A 79 3.21 2.90 0.88
N ALA A 80 4.11 3.45 1.71
CA ALA A 80 4.20 4.89 1.92
C ALA A 80 4.49 5.66 0.62
N ALA A 81 5.32 5.11 -0.27
CA ALA A 81 5.61 5.73 -1.56
C ALA A 81 4.40 5.70 -2.51
N VAL A 82 3.60 4.64 -2.48
CA VAL A 82 2.34 4.55 -3.24
C VAL A 82 1.31 5.54 -2.68
N LEU A 83 1.10 5.58 -1.36
CA LEU A 83 0.14 6.49 -0.73
C LEU A 83 0.54 7.98 -0.86
N ALA A 84 1.81 8.28 -1.13
CA ALA A 84 2.27 9.62 -1.44
C ALA A 84 1.88 10.10 -2.85
N LEU A 85 1.42 9.20 -3.73
CA LEU A 85 0.84 9.58 -5.02
C LEU A 85 -0.54 10.19 -4.81
N GLN A 86 -0.81 11.32 -5.46
CA GLN A 86 -2.03 12.09 -5.25
C GLN A 86 -3.31 11.26 -5.48
N GLU A 87 -3.30 10.35 -6.47
CA GLU A 87 -4.45 9.50 -6.74
C GLU A 87 -4.80 8.52 -5.61
N TYR A 88 -3.90 8.27 -4.65
CA TYR A 88 -4.11 7.31 -3.55
C TYR A 88 -4.24 7.97 -2.17
N GLU A 89 -4.27 9.30 -2.09
CA GLU A 89 -4.37 10.06 -0.83
C GLU A 89 -5.55 9.60 0.04
N ALA A 90 -6.70 9.31 -0.58
CA ALA A 90 -7.91 8.87 0.12
C ALA A 90 -7.69 7.56 0.90
N TYR A 91 -6.88 6.64 0.39
CA TYR A 91 -6.55 5.38 1.08
C TYR A 91 -5.72 5.62 2.34
N GLY A 92 -4.80 6.58 2.31
CA GLY A 92 -4.01 6.94 3.50
C GLY A 92 -4.83 7.61 4.59
N TYR A 93 -5.92 8.30 4.22
CA TYR A 93 -6.74 9.04 5.17
C TYR A 93 -7.94 8.23 5.70
N PHE A 94 -8.65 7.51 4.83
CA PHE A 94 -9.86 6.76 5.18
C PHE A 94 -9.65 5.25 5.27
N GLY A 95 -8.57 4.73 4.68
CA GLY A 95 -8.32 3.32 4.52
C GLY A 95 -7.95 2.62 5.82
N SER A 96 -8.59 1.47 6.06
CA SER A 96 -8.07 0.46 6.98
C SER A 96 -6.96 -0.33 6.31
N THR A 97 -5.80 -0.44 6.96
CA THR A 97 -4.63 -1.15 6.44
C THR A 97 -4.56 -2.58 6.96
N GLN A 98 -4.26 -3.54 6.08
CA GLN A 98 -4.08 -4.94 6.45
C GLN A 98 -2.92 -5.57 5.67
N ALA A 99 -1.96 -6.16 6.38
CA ALA A 99 -0.96 -7.03 5.76
C ALA A 99 -1.55 -8.43 5.56
N ILE A 100 -1.41 -8.98 4.35
CA ILE A 100 -1.95 -10.30 3.99
C ILE A 100 -0.92 -11.10 3.19
N SER A 101 -1.08 -12.42 3.12
CA SER A 101 -0.25 -13.23 2.24
C SER A 101 -0.65 -13.01 0.78
N TYR A 102 0.29 -13.24 -0.14
CA TYR A 102 -0.03 -13.21 -1.57
C TYR A 102 -1.12 -14.23 -1.92
N ALA A 103 -1.14 -15.40 -1.28
CA ALA A 103 -2.15 -16.42 -1.52
C ALA A 103 -3.56 -15.95 -1.08
N ASP A 104 -3.65 -15.31 0.09
CA ASP A 104 -4.92 -14.86 0.66
C ASP A 104 -5.49 -13.64 -0.06
N TRP A 105 -4.64 -12.82 -0.70
CA TRP A 105 -5.07 -11.69 -1.52
C TRP A 105 -6.09 -12.09 -2.60
N LYS A 106 -6.03 -13.30 -3.14
CA LYS A 106 -7.03 -13.79 -4.10
C LYS A 106 -8.46 -13.69 -3.57
N ASN A 107 -8.65 -13.92 -2.27
CA ASN A 107 -9.96 -13.92 -1.63
C ASN A 107 -10.52 -12.51 -1.40
N THR A 108 -9.71 -11.47 -1.58
CA THR A 108 -10.15 -10.07 -1.51
C THR A 108 -10.46 -9.51 -2.90
N LEU A 109 -10.20 -10.23 -3.98
CA LEU A 109 -10.50 -9.79 -5.34
C LEU A 109 -11.97 -10.05 -5.68
N TYR A 110 -12.60 -9.11 -6.39
CA TYR A 110 -13.82 -9.42 -7.13
C TYR A 110 -13.53 -10.53 -8.15
N SER A 111 -14.54 -11.36 -8.41
CA SER A 111 -14.40 -12.61 -9.17
C SER A 111 -13.79 -12.43 -10.56
N GLU A 112 -14.13 -11.33 -11.21
CA GLU A 112 -13.70 -10.91 -12.54
C GLU A 112 -12.24 -10.46 -12.59
N PHE A 113 -11.66 -10.08 -11.45
CA PHE A 113 -10.24 -9.70 -11.32
C PHE A 113 -9.38 -10.83 -10.76
N GLN A 114 -9.96 -11.92 -10.24
CA GLN A 114 -9.20 -13.06 -9.73
C GLN A 114 -8.16 -13.65 -10.72
N PRO A 115 -8.37 -13.67 -12.05
CA PRO A 115 -7.33 -14.13 -12.98
C PRO A 115 -6.02 -13.33 -12.92
N LEU A 116 -6.05 -12.06 -12.49
CA LEU A 116 -4.85 -11.24 -12.31
C LEU A 116 -3.92 -11.82 -11.22
N HIS A 117 -4.47 -12.52 -10.23
CA HIS A 117 -3.72 -13.09 -9.11
C HIS A 117 -2.56 -13.98 -9.57
N SER A 118 -2.84 -15.05 -10.31
CA SER A 118 -1.77 -15.93 -10.79
C SER A 118 -0.89 -15.26 -11.84
N GLN A 119 -1.46 -14.38 -12.66
CA GLN A 119 -0.75 -13.77 -13.79
C GLN A 119 0.26 -12.72 -13.34
N ILE A 120 -0.04 -11.93 -12.30
CA ILE A 120 0.90 -10.98 -11.71
C ILE A 120 2.11 -11.73 -11.14
N LEU A 121 1.87 -12.81 -10.38
CA LEU A 121 2.95 -13.62 -9.81
C LEU A 121 3.85 -14.21 -10.91
N SER A 122 3.27 -14.83 -11.94
CA SER A 122 4.04 -15.43 -13.04
C SER A 122 4.79 -14.40 -13.88
N THR A 123 4.30 -13.16 -13.95
CA THR A 123 4.90 -12.11 -14.79
C THR A 123 6.08 -11.43 -14.08
N TYR A 124 5.97 -11.19 -12.77
CA TYR A 124 6.90 -10.30 -12.06
C TYR A 124 7.74 -10.97 -10.98
N SER A 125 7.40 -12.19 -10.54
CA SER A 125 8.22 -12.92 -9.57
C SER A 125 9.41 -13.59 -10.25
N ASN A 126 10.52 -13.67 -9.52
CA ASN A 126 11.65 -14.53 -9.88
C ASN A 126 11.47 -16.00 -9.44
N GLY A 127 10.33 -16.35 -8.84
CA GLY A 127 9.98 -17.71 -8.41
C GLY A 127 10.59 -18.15 -7.06
N THR A 128 11.44 -17.33 -6.44
CA THR A 128 12.10 -17.64 -5.16
C THR A 128 11.89 -16.57 -4.08
N GLU A 129 11.52 -15.36 -4.48
CA GLU A 129 11.29 -14.25 -3.55
C GLU A 129 9.98 -14.40 -2.78
N THR A 130 10.00 -13.95 -1.53
CA THR A 130 8.78 -13.83 -0.72
C THR A 130 8.07 -12.53 -1.09
N VAL A 131 6.95 -12.66 -1.82
CA VAL A 131 6.09 -11.54 -2.18
C VAL A 131 5.33 -11.05 -0.95
N GLN A 132 5.34 -9.74 -0.73
CA GLN A 132 4.68 -9.08 0.40
C GLN A 132 3.47 -8.29 -0.09
N VAL A 133 2.37 -8.30 0.64
CA VAL A 133 1.13 -7.62 0.26
C VAL A 133 0.57 -6.84 1.43
N VAL A 134 0.18 -5.61 1.15
CA VAL A 134 -0.66 -4.79 2.04
C VAL A 134 -1.87 -4.29 1.26
N THR A 135 -3.02 -4.25 1.91
CA THR A 135 -4.26 -3.73 1.34
C THR A 135 -4.78 -2.57 2.17
N HIS A 136 -5.39 -1.61 1.50
CA HIS A 136 -6.17 -0.54 2.10
C HIS A 136 -7.61 -0.66 1.66
N TYR A 137 -8.55 -0.46 2.59
CA TYR A 137 -9.97 -0.55 2.30
C TYR A 137 -10.76 0.52 3.02
N TYR A 138 -11.63 1.21 2.30
CA TYR A 138 -12.64 2.08 2.87
C TYR A 138 -13.94 2.03 2.08
N GLU A 139 -14.99 2.55 2.70
CA GLU A 139 -16.32 2.69 2.11
C GLU A 139 -16.74 4.15 2.20
N GLN A 140 -17.48 4.63 1.21
CA GLN A 140 -17.99 6.00 1.22
C GLN A 140 -19.31 6.07 0.46
N LEU A 141 -20.23 6.93 0.91
CA LEU A 141 -21.41 7.28 0.11
C LEU A 141 -20.97 8.06 -1.13
N VAL A 142 -21.30 7.52 -2.31
CA VAL A 142 -20.99 8.13 -3.62
C VAL A 142 -22.20 8.85 -4.21
N ALA A 143 -23.41 8.49 -3.76
CA ALA A 143 -24.66 9.18 -4.04
C ALA A 143 -25.67 8.93 -2.90
N ALA A 144 -26.82 9.59 -2.95
CA ALA A 144 -27.88 9.39 -1.97
C ALA A 144 -28.34 7.91 -1.96
N GLY A 145 -28.00 7.20 -0.87
CA GLY A 145 -28.34 5.79 -0.71
C GLY A 145 -27.50 4.82 -1.56
N SER A 146 -26.32 5.23 -2.03
CA SER A 146 -25.40 4.34 -2.78
C SER A 146 -23.99 4.41 -2.17
N THR A 147 -23.49 3.25 -1.78
CA THR A 147 -22.17 3.06 -1.20
C THR A 147 -21.15 2.63 -2.26
N GLY A 148 -19.97 3.24 -2.23
CA GLY A 148 -18.79 2.77 -2.94
C GLY A 148 -17.86 2.01 -2.01
N TRP A 149 -17.25 0.94 -2.53
CA TRP A 149 -16.25 0.12 -1.86
C TRP A 149 -14.93 0.26 -2.60
N PHE A 150 -13.89 0.71 -1.91
CA PHE A 150 -12.61 1.06 -2.52
C PHE A 150 -11.52 0.23 -1.90
N ARG A 151 -10.77 -0.52 -2.72
CA ARG A 151 -9.66 -1.35 -2.25
C ARG A 151 -8.40 -1.11 -3.07
N LEU A 152 -7.35 -0.66 -2.40
CA LEU A 152 -6.00 -0.59 -2.93
C LEU A 152 -5.18 -1.77 -2.42
N THR A 153 -4.43 -2.42 -3.30
CA THR A 153 -3.46 -3.46 -2.94
C THR A 153 -2.07 -3.03 -3.41
N VAL A 154 -1.12 -2.98 -2.50
CA VAL A 154 0.31 -2.78 -2.81
C VAL A 154 1.03 -4.12 -2.64
N ILE A 155 1.68 -4.56 -3.71
CA ILE A 155 2.36 -5.85 -3.80
C ILE A 155 3.84 -5.59 -4.07
N LEU A 156 4.70 -5.99 -3.14
CA LEU A 156 6.14 -5.85 -3.26
C LEU A 156 6.78 -7.17 -3.69
N PHE A 157 7.54 -7.11 -4.78
CA PHE A 157 8.49 -8.13 -5.24
C PHE A 157 9.90 -7.63 -4.88
N PRO A 158 10.43 -7.97 -3.68
CA PRO A 158 11.62 -7.32 -3.14
C PRO A 158 12.90 -7.61 -3.94
N GLN A 159 13.01 -8.79 -4.55
CA GLN A 159 14.21 -9.19 -5.31
C GLN A 159 14.09 -8.79 -6.78
N SER A 160 12.90 -8.88 -7.37
CA SER A 160 12.64 -8.42 -8.74
C SER A 160 12.51 -6.90 -8.85
N ARG A 161 12.54 -6.20 -7.70
CA ARG A 161 12.46 -4.75 -7.56
C ARG A 161 11.23 -4.14 -8.23
N LYS A 162 10.09 -4.80 -8.05
CA LYS A 162 8.79 -4.34 -8.55
C LYS A 162 7.84 -4.03 -7.41
N VAL A 163 7.05 -2.98 -7.60
CA VAL A 163 5.82 -2.74 -6.84
C VAL A 163 4.66 -2.80 -7.81
N ILE A 164 3.70 -3.67 -7.55
CA ILE A 164 2.46 -3.75 -8.32
C ILE A 164 1.35 -3.16 -7.45
N VAL A 165 0.63 -2.20 -8.03
CA VAL A 165 -0.50 -1.55 -7.38
C VAL A 165 -1.75 -1.94 -8.12
N PHE A 166 -2.67 -2.60 -7.41
CA PHE A 166 -3.98 -2.96 -7.94
C PHE A 166 -5.06 -2.27 -7.12
N GLU A 167 -5.82 -1.40 -7.76
CA GLU A 167 -7.02 -0.81 -7.23
C GLU A 167 -8.23 -1.51 -7.83
N GLN A 168 -9.22 -1.82 -6.99
CA GLN A 168 -10.55 -2.21 -7.45
C GLN A 168 -11.59 -1.41 -6.69
N THR A 169 -12.63 -1.02 -7.40
CA THR A 169 -13.78 -0.31 -6.86
C THR A 169 -15.05 -1.08 -7.18
N GLY A 170 -16.02 -0.98 -6.29
CA GLY A 170 -17.37 -1.50 -6.50
C GLY A 170 -18.38 -0.45 -6.07
N TYR A 171 -19.53 -0.42 -6.73
CA TYR A 171 -20.61 0.50 -6.42
C TYR A 171 -21.91 -0.25 -6.17
N GLU A 172 -22.66 0.22 -5.19
CA GLU A 172 -24.01 -0.25 -4.90
C GLU A 172 -24.92 0.09 -6.09
N VAL A 173 -25.76 -0.89 -6.48
CA VAL A 173 -26.65 -0.84 -7.67
C VAL A 173 -28.11 -0.88 -7.31
#